data_AF-A0A2S7EPN9-F1
#
_entry.id   AF-A0A2S7EPN9-F1
#
_cell.length_a   1.000
_cell.length_b   1.000
_cell.length_c   1.000
_cell.angle_alpha   90.00
_cell.angle_beta   90.00
_cell.angle_gamma   90.00
#
_symmetry.space_group_name_H-M   'P 1'
#
loop_
_entity.id
_entity.type
_entity.pdbx_description
1 polymer ?
#
loop_
_entity_poly.entity_id
_entity_poly.type
_entity_poly.pdbx_seq_one_letter_code
_entity_poly.pdbx_strand_id
1 'polypeptide(L)'
;MLRLPDPDAFTQRIAAEIRRDAPADVAHLTEGMLLEKVRAAYDAATYELHITRIPTLVRWVKLDSVSNGELRRQQALALKIKTASDANLAAEDMLSILMAQTRWSD
;
A
#
# COMPACT_ATOMS: atom_id res chain seq x y z
N MET A 1 14.78 -16.42 -9.41
CA MET A 1 13.61 -16.09 -8.56
C MET A 1 13.71 -14.62 -8.18
N LEU A 2 12.77 -13.78 -8.63
CA LEU A 2 12.61 -12.45 -8.02
C LEU A 2 12.18 -12.68 -6.57
N ARG A 3 13.06 -12.35 -5.63
CA ARG A 3 12.69 -12.29 -4.21
C ARG A 3 12.17 -10.88 -3.96
N LEU A 4 11.02 -10.80 -3.31
CA LEU A 4 10.56 -9.52 -2.77
C LEU A 4 11.67 -8.93 -1.88
N PRO A 5 11.79 -7.60 -1.82
CA PRO A 5 12.76 -6.97 -0.94
C PRO A 5 12.54 -7.43 0.50
N ASP A 6 13.62 -7.43 1.28
CA ASP A 6 13.56 -7.75 2.71
C ASP A 6 12.43 -6.92 3.37
N PRO A 7 11.39 -7.57 3.94
CA PRO A 7 10.20 -6.88 4.42
C PRO A 7 10.51 -5.80 5.45
N ASP A 8 11.47 -6.04 6.34
CA ASP A 8 11.83 -5.09 7.39
C ASP A 8 12.51 -3.85 6.80
N ALA A 9 13.56 -4.03 6.00
CA ALA A 9 14.23 -2.89 5.36
C ALA A 9 13.30 -2.13 4.40
N PHE A 10 12.38 -2.83 3.73
CA PHE A 10 11.42 -2.24 2.80
C PHE A 10 10.37 -1.41 3.52
N THR A 11 9.74 -1.96 4.56
CA THR A 11 8.68 -1.27 5.32
C THR A 11 9.23 -0.07 6.09
N GLN A 12 10.43 -0.15 6.64
CA GLN A 12 11.10 1.00 7.26
C GLN A 12 11.34 2.15 6.27
N ARG A 13 11.81 1.84 5.06
CA ARG A 13 12.01 2.85 4.01
C ARG A 13 10.69 3.50 3.60
N ILE A 14 9.63 2.72 3.40
CA ILE A 14 8.32 3.25 3.05
C ILE A 14 7.77 4.15 4.18
N ALA A 15 7.90 3.75 5.44
CA ALA A 15 7.47 4.58 6.57
C ALA A 15 8.18 5.95 6.58
N ALA A 16 9.49 5.97 6.34
CA ALA A 16 10.27 7.20 6.24
C ALA A 16 9.83 8.06 5.03
N GLU A 17 9.55 7.44 3.88
CA GLU A 17 9.02 8.15 2.72
C GLU A 17 7.65 8.75 2.98
N ILE A 18 6.71 8.02 3.61
CA ILE A 18 5.38 8.53 3.96
C ILE A 18 5.52 9.72 4.92
N ARG A 19 6.39 9.64 5.91
CA ARG A 19 6.61 10.75 6.86
C ARG A 19 7.11 12.01 6.14
N ARG A 20 7.93 11.85 5.11
CA ARG A 20 8.45 12.95 4.28
C ARG A 20 7.41 13.51 3.31
N ASP A 21 6.69 12.62 2.62
CA ASP A 21 5.83 12.96 1.49
C ASP A 21 4.42 13.40 1.94
N ALA A 22 3.93 12.85 3.06
CA ALA A 22 2.57 13.10 3.59
C ALA A 22 2.56 13.42 5.10
N PRO A 23 3.39 14.37 5.59
CA PRO A 23 3.57 14.61 7.03
C PRO A 23 2.28 15.00 7.76
N ALA A 24 1.37 15.71 7.10
CA ALA A 24 0.09 16.13 7.68
C ALA A 24 -0.84 14.95 7.94
N ASP A 25 -0.91 14.00 7.00
CA ASP A 25 -1.80 12.84 7.08
C ASP A 25 -1.36 11.86 8.19
N VAL A 26 -0.06 11.81 8.49
CA VAL A 26 0.50 10.92 9.51
C VAL A 26 1.00 11.65 10.76
N ALA A 27 0.71 12.94 10.92
CA ALA A 27 1.19 13.76 12.05
C ALA A 27 0.78 13.19 13.42
N HIS A 28 -0.39 12.55 13.48
CA HIS A 28 -0.95 11.94 14.69
C HIS A 28 -0.32 10.59 15.07
N LEU A 29 0.57 10.04 14.22
CA LEU A 29 1.19 8.73 14.41
C LEU A 29 2.62 8.86 14.91
N THR A 30 2.96 8.06 15.92
CA THR A 30 4.36 7.82 16.29
C THR A 30 5.07 7.01 15.20
N GLU A 31 6.40 7.02 15.19
CA GLU A 31 7.19 6.20 14.25
C GLU A 31 6.82 4.71 14.33
N GLY A 32 6.68 4.17 15.55
CA GLY A 32 6.26 2.78 15.75
C GLY A 32 4.86 2.50 15.19
N MET A 33 3.89 3.40 15.42
CA MET A 33 2.54 3.24 14.88
C MET A 33 2.50 3.31 13.36
N LEU A 34 3.30 4.19 12.75
CA LEU A 34 3.41 4.29 11.30
C LEU A 34 4.05 3.03 10.70
N LEU A 35 5.13 2.53 11.30
CA LEU A 35 5.79 1.31 10.86
C LEU A 35 4.85 0.09 10.90
N GLU A 36 4.10 -0.08 12.00
CA GLU A 36 3.13 -1.18 12.12
C GLU A 36 2.01 -1.08 11.07
N LYS A 37 1.55 0.14 10.74
CA LYS A 37 0.58 0.34 9.64
C LYS A 37 1.16 -0.06 8.29
N VAL A 38 2.40 0.34 8.02
CA VAL A 38 3.10 0.01 6.76
C VAL A 38 3.32 -1.50 6.64
N ARG A 39 3.69 -2.17 7.73
CA ARG A 39 3.82 -3.64 7.77
C ARG A 39 2.49 -4.33 7.47
N ALA A 40 1.41 -3.93 8.14
CA ALA A 40 0.08 -4.49 7.89
C ALA A 40 -0.37 -4.28 6.43
N ALA A 41 -0.09 -3.11 5.85
CA ALA A 41 -0.39 -2.82 4.44
C ALA A 41 0.47 -3.67 3.48
N TYR A 42 1.76 -3.85 3.78
CA TYR A 42 2.67 -4.68 3.01
C TYR A 42 2.25 -6.16 3.02
N ASP A 43 1.92 -6.69 4.19
CA ASP A 43 1.52 -8.09 4.33
C ASP A 43 0.22 -8.36 3.57
N ALA A 44 -0.77 -7.49 3.71
CA ALA A 44 -2.02 -7.60 2.96
C ALA A 44 -1.79 -7.53 1.44
N ALA A 45 -1.01 -6.56 0.96
CA ALA A 45 -0.72 -6.41 -0.47
C ALA A 45 0.04 -7.61 -1.05
N THR A 46 1.02 -8.11 -0.30
CA THR A 46 1.91 -9.19 -0.76
C THR A 46 1.25 -10.56 -0.66
N TYR A 47 0.76 -10.91 0.52
CA TYR A 47 0.33 -12.27 0.83
C TYR A 47 -1.14 -12.50 0.56
N GLU A 48 -1.98 -11.48 0.71
CA GLU A 48 -3.40 -11.62 0.38
C GLU A 48 -3.72 -11.23 -1.05
N LEU A 49 -3.17 -10.11 -1.55
CA LEU A 49 -3.50 -9.59 -2.88
C LEU A 49 -2.53 -10.05 -3.97
N HIS A 50 -1.42 -10.72 -3.61
CA HIS A 50 -0.41 -11.20 -4.55
C HIS A 50 0.18 -10.12 -5.47
N ILE A 51 0.25 -8.88 -4.97
CA ILE A 51 0.93 -7.77 -5.65
C ILE A 51 2.44 -8.00 -5.48
N THR A 52 3.13 -8.20 -6.60
CA THR A 52 4.56 -8.59 -6.63
C THR A 52 5.43 -7.62 -7.42
N ARG A 53 4.83 -6.78 -8.26
CA ARG A 53 5.51 -5.71 -8.98
C ARG A 53 5.85 -4.57 -8.02
N ILE A 54 7.15 -4.36 -7.78
CA ILE A 54 7.64 -3.43 -6.75
C ILE A 54 7.01 -2.02 -6.86
N PRO A 55 6.98 -1.36 -8.04
CA PRO A 55 6.32 -0.05 -8.16
C PRO A 55 4.86 -0.04 -7.69
N THR A 56 4.09 -1.06 -8.08
CA THR A 56 2.68 -1.23 -7.70
C THR A 56 2.55 -1.44 -6.20
N LEU A 57 3.40 -2.31 -5.63
CA LEU A 57 3.42 -2.61 -4.21
C LEU A 57 3.75 -1.36 -3.38
N VAL A 58 4.75 -0.57 -3.78
CA VAL A 58 5.10 0.68 -3.08
C VAL A 58 3.91 1.64 -3.05
N ARG A 59 3.28 1.89 -4.21
CA ARG A 59 2.13 2.78 -4.31
C ARG A 59 0.97 2.30 -3.45
N TRP A 60 0.64 1.02 -3.54
CA TRP A 60 -0.43 0.41 -2.75
C TRP A 60 -0.20 0.55 -1.25
N VAL A 61 0.99 0.20 -0.77
CA VAL A 61 1.35 0.23 0.65
C VAL A 61 1.32 1.65 1.18
N LYS A 62 1.86 2.63 0.43
CA LYS A 62 1.76 4.05 0.81
C LYS A 62 0.31 4.48 0.95
N LEU A 63 -0.50 4.19 -0.06
CA LEU A 63 -1.89 4.62 -0.12
C LEU A 63 -2.76 4.02 0.98
N ASP A 64 -2.63 2.72 1.21
CA ASP A 64 -3.34 2.03 2.30
C ASP A 64 -2.85 2.51 3.68
N SER A 65 -1.58 2.86 3.82
CA SER A 65 -1.04 3.38 5.10
C SER A 65 -1.56 4.77 5.44
N VAL A 66 -1.56 5.71 4.48
CA VAL A 66 -2.05 7.09 4.70
C VAL A 66 -3.57 7.13 4.88
N SER A 67 -4.30 6.24 4.22
CA SER A 67 -5.76 6.08 4.36
C SER A 67 -6.17 5.29 5.61
N ASN A 68 -5.25 5.07 6.56
CA ASN A 68 -5.52 4.34 7.79
C ASN A 68 -6.08 2.92 7.52
N GLY A 69 -5.64 2.26 6.47
CA GLY A 69 -6.03 0.90 6.09
C GLY A 69 -7.38 0.78 5.40
N GLU A 70 -7.85 1.85 4.76
CA GLU A 70 -9.15 1.85 4.11
C GLU A 70 -9.19 0.85 2.94
N LEU A 71 -8.15 0.80 2.11
CA LEU A 71 -8.11 -0.08 0.94
C LEU A 71 -8.23 -1.55 1.35
N ARG A 72 -7.46 -1.99 2.36
CA ARG A 72 -7.51 -3.38 2.83
C ARG A 72 -8.83 -3.74 3.54
N ARG A 73 -9.59 -2.76 4.03
CA ARG A 73 -10.94 -3.00 4.61
C ARG A 73 -12.03 -3.12 3.55
N GLN A 74 -11.81 -2.64 2.33
CA GLN A 74 -12.77 -2.74 1.24
C GLN A 74 -12.77 -4.14 0.63
N GLN A 75 -13.66 -5.02 1.08
CA GLN A 75 -13.73 -6.41 0.61
C GLN A 75 -13.94 -6.52 -0.91
N ALA A 76 -14.72 -5.63 -1.51
CA ALA A 76 -14.97 -5.64 -2.95
C ALA A 76 -13.69 -5.34 -3.77
N LEU A 77 -12.87 -4.41 -3.29
CA LEU A 77 -11.56 -4.08 -3.86
C LEU A 77 -10.62 -5.29 -3.79
N ALA A 78 -10.51 -5.89 -2.60
CA ALA A 78 -9.67 -7.06 -2.37
C ALA A 78 -10.09 -8.25 -3.22
N LEU A 79 -11.40 -8.53 -3.30
CA LEU A 79 -11.93 -9.63 -4.12
C LEU A 79 -11.61 -9.42 -5.60
N LYS A 80 -11.81 -8.20 -6.12
CA LYS A 80 -11.54 -7.87 -7.53
C LYS A 80 -10.08 -8.16 -7.91
N ILE A 81 -9.13 -7.82 -7.04
CA ILE A 81 -7.70 -8.08 -7.27
C ILE A 81 -7.40 -9.57 -7.14
N LYS A 82 -7.89 -10.23 -6.08
CA LYS A 82 -7.66 -11.67 -5.83
C LYS A 82 -8.18 -12.56 -6.97
N THR A 83 -9.28 -12.18 -7.62
CA THR A 83 -9.86 -12.97 -8.72
C THR A 83 -9.33 -12.59 -10.11
N ALA A 84 -8.47 -11.58 -10.21
CA ALA A 84 -7.93 -11.14 -11.49
C ALA A 84 -6.89 -12.14 -12.04
N SER A 85 -6.82 -12.26 -13.36
CA SER A 85 -5.76 -13.04 -14.02
C SER A 85 -4.37 -12.44 -13.82
N ASP A 86 -4.29 -11.13 -13.63
CA ASP A 86 -3.08 -10.41 -13.25
C ASP A 86 -3.40 -9.45 -12.10
N ALA A 87 -2.96 -9.81 -10.89
CA ALA A 87 -3.17 -9.02 -9.69
C ALA A 87 -2.45 -7.67 -9.73
N ASN A 88 -1.30 -7.57 -10.40
CA ASN A 88 -0.55 -6.32 -10.47
C ASN A 88 -1.27 -5.32 -11.39
N LEU A 89 -1.74 -5.79 -12.55
CA LEU A 89 -2.52 -4.94 -13.45
C LEU A 89 -3.82 -4.49 -12.79
N ALA A 90 -4.55 -5.41 -12.15
CA ALA A 90 -5.77 -5.06 -11.42
C ALA A 90 -5.51 -4.05 -10.29
N ALA A 91 -4.40 -4.19 -9.56
CA ALA A 91 -4.00 -3.23 -8.52
C ALA A 91 -3.67 -1.85 -9.10
N GLU A 92 -2.91 -1.75 -10.20
CA GLU A 92 -2.63 -0.47 -10.88
C GLU A 92 -3.91 0.20 -11.40
N ASP A 93 -4.83 -0.57 -11.97
CA ASP A 93 -6.14 -0.06 -12.39
C ASP A 93 -6.91 0.52 -11.20
N MET A 94 -6.92 -0.19 -10.07
CA MET A 94 -7.62 0.26 -8.87
C MET A 94 -6.95 1.50 -8.27
N LEU A 95 -5.61 1.55 -8.23
CA LEU A 95 -4.86 2.72 -7.80
C LEU A 95 -5.20 3.94 -8.67
N SER A 96 -5.25 3.77 -9.98
CA SER A 96 -5.59 4.84 -10.92
C SER A 96 -7.00 5.37 -10.69
N ILE A 97 -7.97 4.49 -10.45
CA ILE A 97 -9.36 4.88 -10.13
C ILE A 97 -9.41 5.62 -8.80
N LEU A 98 -8.74 5.09 -7.76
CA LEU A 98 -8.73 5.70 -6.43
C LEU A 98 -8.11 7.09 -6.46
N MET A 99 -6.96 7.25 -7.12
CA MET A 99 -6.29 8.55 -7.30
C MET A 99 -7.13 9.54 -8.11
N ALA A 100 -7.96 9.08 -9.04
CA ALA A 100 -8.88 9.94 -9.78
C ALA A 100 -10.11 10.37 -8.96
N GLN A 101 -10.53 9.53 -8.00
CA GLN A 101 -11.70 9.78 -7.15
C GLN A 101 -11.37 10.55 -5.86
N THR A 102 -10.14 10.39 -5.35
CA THR A 102 -9.66 11.06 -4.15
C THR A 102 -8.74 12.22 -4.51
N ARG A 103 -8.83 13.29 -3.73
CA ARG A 103 -8.00 14.50 -3.86
C ARG A 103 -6.57 14.27 -3.35
N TRP A 104 -5.99 13.10 -3.63
CA TRP A 104 -4.65 12.72 -3.21
C TRP A 104 -3.66 13.20 -4.28
N SER A 105 -3.02 14.32 -3.97
CA SER A 105 -1.97 14.92 -4.80
C SER A 105 -0.70 14.06 -4.73
N ASP A 106 -0.02 13.91 -5.88
CA ASP A 106 1.35 13.37 -5.99
C ASP A 106 2.35 14.06 -5.05
#